data_AF-A0A945VH47-F1
#
_entry.id   AF-A0A945VH47-F1
#
_cell.length_a   1.000
_cell.length_b   1.000
_cell.length_c   1.000
_cell.angle_alpha   90.00
_cell.angle_beta   90.00
_cell.angle_gamma   90.00
#
_symmetry.space_group_name_H-M   'P 1'
#
loop_
_entity.id
_entity.type
_entity.pdbx_description
1 polymer ?
#
loop_
_entity_poly.entity_id
_entity_poly.type
_entity_poly.pdbx_seq_one_letter_code
_entity_poly.pdbx_strand_id
1 'polypeptide(L)'
;MTEKTLLISLLLAFCFGQSDFQKGVTHYNKRHEGCIEDRANPMQIEMAITYFENVLSNETNKKEAALYLLKSYYFKGKFAEEDRALKKKILKKGKDFGLGLIEEFPNSIECRYWYLVNLGSWAEEYGIFAAAKEGVADQMKYHSKKIISLNPEYENGAGYLLLGAVHYKAPYIPFILSWPNNKEAIKYLQLAYNTGNVEIAQMVYLSQAFYKGKRK
;
A
#
# COMPACT_ATOMS: atom_id res chain seq x y z
N MET A 1 -58.75 32.71 -2.09
CA MET A 1 -58.47 31.68 -3.12
C MET A 1 -57.96 32.46 -4.33
N THR A 2 -56.78 32.22 -4.90
CA THR A 2 -56.05 30.96 -5.03
C THR A 2 -54.63 31.28 -5.53
N GLU A 3 -53.72 30.31 -5.36
CA GLU A 3 -52.53 30.07 -6.21
C GLU A 3 -51.17 30.75 -5.97
N LYS A 4 -51.00 31.82 -5.17
CA LYS A 4 -49.66 32.45 -5.06
C LYS A 4 -48.83 32.18 -3.80
N THR A 5 -49.31 31.36 -2.87
CA THR A 5 -48.58 31.09 -1.60
C THR A 5 -48.23 29.61 -1.40
N LEU A 6 -48.44 28.77 -2.43
CA LEU A 6 -48.13 27.33 -2.37
C LEU A 6 -46.99 26.93 -3.32
N LEU A 7 -46.00 27.81 -3.49
CA LEU A 7 -44.74 27.50 -4.18
C LEU A 7 -43.54 27.67 -3.24
N ILE A 8 -43.77 27.42 -1.95
CA ILE A 8 -42.75 27.30 -0.90
C ILE A 8 -42.97 25.95 -0.23
N SER A 9 -42.71 24.85 -0.94
CA SER A 9 -42.60 23.50 -0.35
C SER A 9 -42.42 22.46 -1.45
N LEU A 10 -41.20 22.33 -2.01
CA LEU A 10 -40.61 21.02 -2.36
C LEU A 10 -39.21 21.11 -3.01
N LEU A 11 -38.39 22.11 -2.69
CA LEU A 11 -36.94 21.88 -2.74
C LEU A 11 -36.53 21.22 -1.42
N LEU A 12 -37.00 19.99 -1.21
CA LEU A 12 -36.37 19.05 -0.28
C LEU A 12 -34.98 18.78 -0.86
N ALA A 13 -34.04 19.67 -0.54
CA ALA A 13 -32.63 19.37 -0.59
C ALA A 13 -32.44 18.13 0.28
N PHE A 14 -32.41 16.96 -0.37
CA PHE A 14 -31.79 15.79 0.22
C PHE A 14 -30.31 16.12 0.37
N CYS A 15 -29.98 16.86 1.43
CA CYS A 15 -28.65 16.88 2.00
C CYS A 15 -28.40 15.49 2.59
N PHE A 16 -28.18 14.49 1.72
CA PHE A 16 -27.53 13.28 2.16
C PHE A 16 -26.14 13.70 2.62
N GLY A 17 -25.98 13.81 3.95
CA GLY A 17 -24.68 14.03 4.55
C GLY A 17 -23.71 12.98 4.00
N GLN A 18 -22.55 13.42 3.54
CA GLN A 18 -21.53 12.51 3.01
C GLN A 18 -21.21 11.46 4.08
N SER A 19 -21.26 10.17 3.70
CA SER A 19 -20.89 9.08 4.62
C SER A 19 -19.42 9.21 5.05
N ASP A 20 -19.07 8.67 6.21
CA ASP A 20 -17.67 8.67 6.67
C ASP A 20 -16.73 8.01 5.65
N PHE A 21 -17.18 6.95 4.96
CA PHE A 21 -16.42 6.34 3.87
C PHE A 21 -16.10 7.35 2.76
N GLN A 22 -17.11 8.06 2.26
CA GLN A 22 -16.92 9.05 1.20
C GLN A 22 -16.03 10.20 1.66
N LYS A 23 -16.18 10.68 2.91
CA LYS A 23 -15.29 11.70 3.48
C LYS A 23 -13.85 11.20 3.53
N GLY A 24 -13.63 9.97 4.00
CA GLY A 24 -12.33 9.32 4.01
C GLY A 24 -11.68 9.27 2.63
N VAL A 25 -12.44 8.88 1.60
CA VAL A 25 -11.97 8.85 0.20
C VAL A 25 -11.63 10.26 -0.29
N THR A 26 -12.47 11.27 0.02
CA THR A 26 -12.19 12.66 -0.34
C THR A 26 -10.86 13.14 0.24
N HIS A 27 -10.64 12.91 1.53
CA HIS A 27 -9.38 13.28 2.19
C HIS A 27 -8.18 12.49 1.66
N TYR A 28 -8.34 11.19 1.43
CA TYR A 28 -7.29 10.36 0.84
C TYR A 28 -6.87 10.84 -0.55
N ASN A 29 -7.81 11.25 -1.40
CA ASN A 29 -7.49 11.76 -2.73
C ASN A 29 -6.76 13.10 -2.67
N LYS A 30 -6.98 13.89 -1.62
CA LYS A 30 -6.30 15.16 -1.33
C LYS A 30 -4.98 15.01 -0.60
N ARG A 31 -4.51 13.80 -0.31
CA ARG A 31 -3.31 13.53 0.52
C ARG A 31 -2.01 14.20 0.05
N HIS A 32 -1.93 14.65 -1.20
CA HIS A 32 -0.76 15.36 -1.74
C HIS A 32 -0.92 16.90 -1.74
N GLU A 33 -2.08 17.43 -1.32
CA GLU A 33 -2.29 18.88 -1.24
C GLU A 33 -1.28 19.51 -0.26
N GLY A 34 -0.58 20.55 -0.71
CA GLY A 34 0.44 21.23 0.09
C GLY A 34 1.74 20.44 0.29
N CYS A 35 2.00 19.41 -0.52
CA CYS A 35 3.26 18.68 -0.53
C CYS A 35 4.45 19.59 -0.91
N ILE A 36 5.57 19.43 -0.20
CA ILE A 36 6.86 20.06 -0.53
C ILE A 36 7.84 18.93 -0.84
N GLU A 37 8.25 18.83 -2.10
CA GLU A 37 9.09 17.73 -2.61
C GLU A 37 8.45 16.36 -2.33
N ASP A 38 9.10 15.51 -1.53
CA ASP A 38 8.62 14.17 -1.14
C ASP A 38 7.87 14.15 0.20
N ARG A 39 7.62 15.34 0.78
CA ARG A 39 6.96 15.49 2.09
C ARG A 39 5.54 16.06 1.96
N ALA A 40 4.57 15.25 2.33
CA ALA A 40 3.15 15.61 2.35
C ALA A 40 2.76 16.29 3.66
N ASN A 41 1.81 17.23 3.59
CA ASN A 41 1.14 17.74 4.78
C ASN A 41 0.29 16.63 5.43
N PRO A 42 0.45 16.33 6.73
CA PRO A 42 -0.23 15.20 7.37
C PRO A 42 -1.75 15.39 7.51
N MET A 43 -2.27 16.62 7.47
CA MET A 43 -3.67 16.93 7.73
C MET A 43 -4.64 16.05 6.94
N GLN A 44 -4.47 15.99 5.61
CA GLN A 44 -5.40 15.25 4.75
C GLN A 44 -5.36 13.75 5.02
N ILE A 45 -4.16 13.18 5.21
CA ILE A 45 -4.06 11.73 5.46
C ILE A 45 -4.54 11.36 6.86
N GLU A 46 -4.37 12.23 7.86
CA GLU A 46 -4.90 12.01 9.21
C GLU A 46 -6.42 12.02 9.23
N MET A 47 -7.05 12.97 8.53
CA MET A 47 -8.51 12.99 8.39
C MET A 47 -9.01 11.72 7.69
N ALA A 48 -8.34 11.27 6.63
CA ALA A 48 -8.69 10.03 5.95
C ALA A 48 -8.65 8.82 6.91
N ILE A 49 -7.57 8.68 7.69
CA ILE A 49 -7.43 7.61 8.69
C ILE A 49 -8.60 7.62 9.68
N THR A 50 -8.90 8.78 10.28
CA THR A 50 -10.00 8.92 11.24
C THR A 50 -11.33 8.46 10.65
N TYR A 51 -11.67 8.90 9.44
CA TYR A 51 -12.92 8.53 8.80
C TYR A 51 -12.98 7.03 8.46
N PHE A 52 -11.90 6.43 7.98
CA PHE A 52 -11.90 4.99 7.71
C PHE A 52 -11.98 4.15 8.99
N GLU A 53 -11.33 4.57 10.08
CA GLU A 53 -11.44 3.90 11.39
C GLU A 53 -12.90 3.91 11.90
N ASN A 54 -13.63 5.02 11.72
CA ASN A 54 -15.06 5.09 12.05
C ASN A 54 -15.91 4.11 11.23
N VAL A 55 -15.62 3.95 9.93
CA VAL A 55 -16.37 3.03 9.05
C VAL A 55 -16.20 1.57 9.46
N LEU A 56 -15.01 1.18 9.94
CA LEU A 56 -14.77 -0.19 10.38
C LEU A 56 -15.69 -0.63 11.54
N SER A 57 -16.28 0.33 12.25
CA SER A 57 -17.22 0.07 13.35
C SER A 57 -18.67 -0.17 12.89
N ASN A 58 -19.01 0.07 11.61
CA ASN A 58 -20.40 0.16 11.11
C ASN A 58 -20.76 -0.83 9.97
N GLU A 59 -19.96 -1.88 9.77
CA GLU A 59 -20.06 -2.99 8.78
C GLU A 59 -20.20 -2.65 7.27
N THR A 60 -20.98 -1.64 6.90
CA THR A 60 -21.15 -1.21 5.50
C THR A 60 -19.83 -0.64 4.96
N ASN A 61 -19.38 -1.08 3.78
CA ASN A 61 -18.10 -0.71 3.16
C ASN A 61 -16.84 -1.06 3.99
N LYS A 62 -16.93 -2.00 4.94
CA LYS A 62 -15.82 -2.37 5.83
C LYS A 62 -14.56 -2.75 5.06
N LYS A 63 -14.67 -3.59 4.02
CA LYS A 63 -13.52 -4.06 3.23
C LYS A 63 -12.84 -2.91 2.48
N GLU A 64 -13.61 -2.08 1.82
CA GLU A 64 -13.11 -0.93 1.06
C GLU A 64 -12.45 0.09 1.98
N ALA A 65 -13.09 0.41 3.10
CA ALA A 65 -12.53 1.29 4.13
C ALA A 65 -11.23 0.73 4.71
N ALA A 66 -11.17 -0.58 4.98
CA ALA A 66 -9.98 -1.24 5.46
C ALA A 66 -8.83 -1.15 4.44
N LEU A 67 -9.11 -1.36 3.15
CA LEU A 67 -8.10 -1.23 2.11
C LEU A 67 -7.58 0.21 2.02
N TYR A 68 -8.45 1.21 2.09
CA TYR A 68 -8.03 2.61 2.11
C TYR A 68 -7.26 2.99 3.39
N LEU A 69 -7.62 2.42 4.54
CA LEU A 69 -6.90 2.61 5.79
C LEU A 69 -5.48 2.04 5.69
N LEU A 70 -5.32 0.85 5.12
CA LEU A 70 -4.02 0.23 4.87
C LEU A 70 -3.14 1.07 3.94
N LYS A 71 -3.72 1.62 2.87
CA LYS A 71 -3.06 2.59 1.98
C LYS A 71 -2.65 3.86 2.72
N SER A 72 -3.50 4.31 3.66
CA SER A 72 -3.28 5.54 4.42
C SER A 72 -2.15 5.41 5.43
N TYR A 73 -2.01 4.25 6.10
CA TYR A 73 -0.87 4.00 6.98
C TYR A 73 0.46 3.99 6.23
N TYR A 74 0.52 3.34 5.05
CA TYR A 74 1.70 3.41 4.19
C TYR A 74 2.03 4.87 3.84
N PHE A 75 1.05 5.61 3.34
CA PHE A 75 1.27 6.99 2.89
C PHE A 75 1.73 7.88 4.05
N LYS A 76 1.04 7.84 5.19
CA LYS A 76 1.42 8.63 6.38
C LYS A 76 2.84 8.31 6.83
N GLY A 77 3.17 7.02 6.96
CA GLY A 77 4.50 6.59 7.40
C GLY A 77 5.61 6.94 6.43
N LYS A 78 5.38 6.87 5.12
CA LYS A 78 6.44 7.13 4.12
C LYS A 78 6.60 8.61 3.78
N PHE A 79 5.53 9.39 3.75
CA PHE A 79 5.55 10.72 3.15
C PHE A 79 5.10 11.84 4.09
N ALA A 80 4.42 11.56 5.21
CA ALA A 80 3.82 12.60 6.05
C ALA A 80 4.27 12.59 7.52
N GLU A 81 5.19 11.70 7.90
CA GLU A 81 5.72 11.60 9.25
C GLU A 81 7.25 11.74 9.24
N GLU A 82 7.75 12.73 9.96
CA GLU A 82 9.18 13.01 10.08
C GLU A 82 9.78 12.36 11.32
N ASP A 83 9.00 12.24 12.41
CA ASP A 83 9.49 11.61 13.63
C ASP A 83 9.70 10.11 13.39
N ARG A 84 10.94 9.68 13.57
CA ARG A 84 11.35 8.30 13.28
C ARG A 84 10.61 7.28 14.15
N ALA A 85 10.30 7.61 15.40
CA ALA A 85 9.61 6.69 16.30
C ALA A 85 8.13 6.55 15.91
N LEU A 86 7.46 7.66 15.57
CA LEU A 86 6.08 7.66 15.07
C LEU A 86 5.98 6.97 13.71
N LYS A 87 6.91 7.23 12.79
CA LYS A 87 7.01 6.54 11.49
C LYS A 87 7.03 5.03 11.66
N LYS A 88 7.91 4.53 12.54
CA LYS A 88 7.98 3.11 12.90
C LYS A 88 6.66 2.57 13.43
N LYS A 89 6.03 3.27 14.37
CA LYS A 89 4.72 2.87 14.93
C LYS A 89 3.63 2.78 13.84
N ILE A 90 3.56 3.77 12.95
CA ILE A 90 2.57 3.83 11.86
C ILE A 90 2.78 2.66 10.88
N LEU A 91 4.01 2.42 10.44
CA LEU A 91 4.31 1.32 9.52
C LEU A 91 4.11 -0.05 10.15
N LYS A 92 4.37 -0.19 11.47
CA LYS A 92 4.01 -1.41 12.20
C LYS A 92 2.50 -1.61 12.22
N LYS A 93 1.72 -0.55 12.49
CA LYS A 93 0.25 -0.60 12.44
C LYS A 93 -0.23 -1.04 11.05
N GLY A 94 0.34 -0.46 9.98
CA GLY A 94 0.03 -0.85 8.60
C GLY A 94 0.37 -2.30 8.29
N LYS A 95 1.56 -2.78 8.69
CA LYS A 95 1.97 -4.18 8.52
C LYS A 95 1.02 -5.14 9.24
N ASP A 96 0.79 -4.93 10.54
CA ASP A 96 -0.02 -5.83 11.36
C ASP A 96 -1.48 -5.84 10.90
N PHE A 97 -2.03 -4.66 10.58
CA PHE A 97 -3.38 -4.53 10.05
C PHE A 97 -3.52 -5.20 8.69
N GLY A 98 -2.55 -5.00 7.79
CA GLY A 98 -2.55 -5.65 6.47
C GLY A 98 -2.45 -7.16 6.55
N LEU A 99 -1.72 -7.71 7.53
CA LEU A 99 -1.69 -9.15 7.78
C LEU A 99 -3.08 -9.68 8.14
N GLY A 100 -3.79 -9.03 9.07
CA GLY A 100 -5.16 -9.39 9.40
C GLY A 100 -6.11 -9.32 8.18
N LEU A 101 -5.94 -8.33 7.30
CA LEU A 101 -6.77 -8.21 6.10
C LEU A 101 -6.55 -9.34 5.08
N ILE A 102 -5.33 -9.86 4.95
CA ILE A 102 -5.09 -10.98 4.03
C ILE A 102 -5.54 -12.33 4.62
N GLU A 103 -5.77 -12.40 5.93
CA GLU A 103 -6.40 -13.52 6.62
C GLU A 103 -7.94 -13.44 6.48
N GLU A 104 -8.53 -12.25 6.67
CA GLU A 104 -9.98 -12.02 6.51
C GLU A 104 -10.41 -12.10 5.03
N PHE A 105 -9.60 -11.60 4.11
CA PHE A 105 -9.89 -11.57 2.67
C PHE A 105 -8.81 -12.29 1.84
N PRO A 106 -8.67 -13.62 1.95
CA PRO A 106 -7.55 -14.38 1.39
C PRO A 106 -7.48 -14.37 -0.14
N ASN A 107 -8.57 -14.07 -0.85
CA ASN A 107 -8.58 -13.98 -2.31
C ASN A 107 -8.47 -12.54 -2.84
N SER A 108 -8.35 -11.54 -1.96
CA SER A 108 -8.18 -10.14 -2.33
C SER A 108 -6.75 -9.86 -2.77
N ILE A 109 -6.54 -9.66 -4.08
CA ILE A 109 -5.22 -9.35 -4.64
C ILE A 109 -4.75 -8.00 -4.12
N GLU A 110 -5.67 -7.03 -4.02
CA GLU A 110 -5.43 -5.66 -3.56
C GLU A 110 -4.96 -5.64 -2.10
N CYS A 111 -5.65 -6.35 -1.20
CA CYS A 111 -5.25 -6.43 0.21
C CYS A 111 -3.86 -7.05 0.32
N ARG A 112 -3.60 -8.10 -0.47
CA ARG A 112 -2.31 -8.79 -0.48
C ARG A 112 -1.17 -7.90 -0.99
N TYR A 113 -1.41 -7.15 -2.06
CA TYR A 113 -0.46 -6.19 -2.60
C TYR A 113 -0.14 -5.10 -1.58
N TRP A 114 -1.17 -4.43 -1.03
CA TRP A 114 -0.97 -3.34 -0.08
C TRP A 114 -0.39 -3.79 1.26
N TYR A 115 -0.62 -5.04 1.66
CA TYR A 115 0.09 -5.65 2.77
C TYR A 115 1.59 -5.74 2.48
N LEU A 116 2.01 -6.25 1.32
CA LEU A 116 3.43 -6.33 0.96
C LEU A 116 4.10 -4.96 0.85
N VAL A 117 3.39 -3.94 0.37
CA VAL A 117 3.87 -2.55 0.35
C VAL A 117 4.15 -2.04 1.77
N ASN A 118 3.25 -2.29 2.72
CA ASN A 118 3.45 -1.94 4.13
C ASN A 118 4.56 -2.77 4.79
N LEU A 119 4.62 -4.08 4.52
CA LEU A 119 5.64 -4.99 5.04
C LEU A 119 7.04 -4.59 4.60
N GLY A 120 7.23 -4.28 3.31
CA GLY A 120 8.49 -3.79 2.77
C GLY A 120 8.91 -2.47 3.41
N SER A 121 7.98 -1.53 3.57
CA SER A 121 8.23 -0.24 4.22
C SER A 121 8.62 -0.39 5.69
N TRP A 122 7.93 -1.27 6.42
CA TRP A 122 8.28 -1.62 7.79
C TRP A 122 9.70 -2.19 7.87
N ALA A 123 10.06 -3.11 6.96
CA ALA A 123 11.38 -3.72 6.93
C ALA A 123 12.50 -2.72 6.63
N GLU A 124 12.25 -1.75 5.74
CA GLU A 124 13.18 -0.65 5.46
C GLU A 124 13.46 0.21 6.71
N GLU A 125 12.42 0.58 7.45
CA GLU A 125 12.56 1.46 8.63
C GLU A 125 13.06 0.74 9.88
N TYR A 126 12.67 -0.52 10.08
CA TYR A 126 13.09 -1.32 11.24
C TYR A 126 14.45 -1.98 11.05
N GLY A 127 14.86 -2.20 9.79
CA GLY A 127 16.18 -2.70 9.44
C GLY A 127 16.27 -4.22 9.35
N ILE A 128 17.43 -4.65 8.84
CA ILE A 128 17.72 -6.03 8.39
C ILE A 128 17.49 -7.11 9.45
N PHE A 129 17.86 -6.86 10.71
CA PHE A 129 17.72 -7.86 11.78
C PHE A 129 16.26 -8.10 12.15
N ALA A 130 15.47 -7.04 12.26
CA ALA A 130 14.04 -7.16 12.51
C ALA A 130 13.34 -7.86 11.34
N ALA A 131 13.70 -7.49 10.11
CA ALA A 131 13.16 -8.10 8.90
C ALA A 131 13.49 -9.61 8.80
N ALA A 132 14.72 -10.00 9.14
CA ALA A 132 15.12 -11.41 9.17
C ALA A 132 14.38 -12.19 10.26
N LYS A 133 14.27 -11.62 11.48
CA LYS A 133 13.57 -12.24 12.61
C LYS A 133 12.09 -12.51 12.30
N GLU A 134 11.43 -11.62 11.57
CA GLU A 134 10.03 -11.80 11.18
C GLU A 134 9.83 -12.56 9.85
N GLY A 135 10.91 -12.98 9.18
CA GLY A 135 10.79 -13.72 7.93
C GLY A 135 10.20 -12.91 6.77
N VAL A 136 10.44 -11.59 6.74
CA VAL A 136 9.89 -10.67 5.73
C VAL A 136 10.14 -11.16 4.31
N ALA A 137 11.34 -11.67 4.03
CA ALA A 137 11.71 -12.11 2.69
C ALA A 137 10.82 -13.27 2.20
N ASP A 138 10.53 -14.23 3.08
CA ASP A 138 9.69 -15.39 2.74
C ASP A 138 8.22 -14.99 2.58
N GLN A 139 7.73 -14.08 3.43
CA GLN A 139 6.39 -13.51 3.29
C GLN A 139 6.24 -12.76 1.96
N MET A 140 7.19 -11.87 1.64
CA MET A 140 7.24 -11.15 0.36
C MET A 140 7.23 -12.12 -0.82
N LYS A 141 8.07 -13.17 -0.79
CA LYS A 141 8.14 -14.18 -1.85
C LYS A 141 6.83 -14.95 -2.00
N TYR A 142 6.28 -15.48 -0.92
CA TYR A 142 5.06 -16.28 -0.92
C TYR A 142 3.87 -15.48 -1.48
N HIS A 143 3.63 -14.30 -0.93
CA HIS A 143 2.49 -13.48 -1.33
C HIS A 143 2.66 -12.85 -2.71
N SER A 144 3.88 -12.51 -3.14
CA SER A 144 4.12 -12.05 -4.51
C SER A 144 3.79 -13.14 -5.53
N LYS A 145 4.21 -14.39 -5.28
CA LYS A 145 3.82 -15.54 -6.10
C LYS A 145 2.31 -15.76 -6.11
N LYS A 146 1.64 -15.54 -4.98
CA LYS A 146 0.17 -15.64 -4.93
C LYS A 146 -0.51 -14.56 -5.77
N ILE A 147 -0.04 -13.31 -5.74
CA ILE A 147 -0.51 -12.23 -6.62
C ILE A 147 -0.34 -12.65 -8.09
N ILE A 148 0.87 -13.08 -8.49
CA ILE A 148 1.15 -13.54 -9.85
C ILE A 148 0.21 -14.69 -10.27
N SER A 149 -0.05 -15.65 -9.38
CA SER A 149 -0.94 -16.78 -9.68
C SER A 149 -2.41 -16.38 -9.85
N LEU A 150 -2.85 -15.32 -9.17
CA LEU A 150 -4.23 -14.85 -9.23
C LEU A 150 -4.45 -13.92 -10.42
N ASN A 151 -3.53 -12.99 -10.63
CA ASN A 151 -3.50 -12.10 -11.79
C ASN A 151 -2.06 -11.61 -12.03
N PRO A 152 -1.35 -12.13 -13.05
CA PRO A 152 0.01 -11.70 -13.35
C PRO A 152 0.11 -10.27 -13.88
N GLU A 153 -0.99 -9.69 -14.37
CA GLU A 153 -1.05 -8.34 -14.92
C GLU A 153 -1.50 -7.28 -13.90
N TYR A 154 -1.89 -7.70 -12.69
CA TYR A 154 -2.36 -6.78 -11.65
C TYR A 154 -1.38 -5.64 -11.40
N GLU A 155 -1.88 -4.40 -11.46
CA GLU A 155 -1.10 -3.16 -11.28
C GLU A 155 0.18 -3.16 -12.14
N ASN A 156 0.02 -3.41 -13.44
CA ASN A 156 1.11 -3.46 -14.42
C ASN A 156 2.21 -4.47 -14.06
N GLY A 157 1.85 -5.63 -13.50
CA GLY A 157 2.83 -6.65 -13.11
C GLY A 157 3.47 -6.42 -11.73
N ALA A 158 2.74 -5.79 -10.81
CA ALA A 158 3.19 -5.52 -9.45
C ALA A 158 3.65 -6.78 -8.68
N GLY A 159 3.04 -7.94 -8.95
CA GLY A 159 3.49 -9.21 -8.36
C GLY A 159 4.92 -9.57 -8.75
N TYR A 160 5.29 -9.37 -10.02
CA TYR A 160 6.66 -9.56 -10.50
C TYR A 160 7.62 -8.51 -9.92
N LEU A 161 7.18 -7.25 -9.80
CA LEU A 161 7.97 -6.18 -9.20
C LEU A 161 8.35 -6.54 -7.75
N LEU A 162 7.38 -6.93 -6.93
CA LEU A 162 7.59 -7.27 -5.52
C LEU A 162 8.50 -8.49 -5.36
N LEU A 163 8.31 -9.53 -6.20
CA LEU A 163 9.16 -10.72 -6.19
C LEU A 163 10.60 -10.40 -6.62
N GLY A 164 10.77 -9.58 -7.67
CA GLY A 164 12.08 -9.14 -8.12
C GLY A 164 12.79 -8.24 -7.10
N ALA A 165 12.05 -7.32 -6.47
CA ALA A 165 12.58 -6.42 -5.45
C ALA A 165 13.09 -7.18 -4.23
N VAL A 166 12.39 -8.23 -3.76
CA VAL A 166 12.88 -9.03 -2.62
C VAL A 166 14.14 -9.82 -3.00
N HIS A 167 14.22 -10.40 -4.20
CA HIS A 167 15.45 -11.05 -4.68
C HIS A 167 16.64 -10.07 -4.78
N TYR A 168 16.38 -8.79 -5.07
CA TYR A 168 17.40 -7.75 -5.19
C TYR A 168 17.86 -7.20 -3.84
N LYS A 169 16.92 -6.83 -2.96
CA LYS A 169 17.16 -6.11 -1.70
C LYS A 169 17.49 -7.03 -0.53
N ALA A 170 16.94 -8.23 -0.47
CA ALA A 170 17.14 -9.10 0.67
C ALA A 170 18.61 -9.55 0.75
N PRO A 171 19.20 -9.57 1.95
CA PRO A 171 20.56 -10.06 2.15
C PRO A 171 20.63 -11.57 1.96
N TYR A 172 21.82 -12.06 1.63
CA TYR A 172 22.15 -13.47 1.85
C TYR A 172 22.55 -13.64 3.32
N ILE A 173 21.89 -14.55 4.02
CA ILE A 173 22.21 -14.93 5.40
C ILE A 173 22.44 -16.45 5.41
N PRO A 174 23.67 -16.94 5.67
CA PRO A 174 23.95 -18.37 5.73
C PRO A 174 22.94 -19.11 6.62
N PHE A 175 22.44 -20.25 6.12
CA PHE A 175 21.50 -21.15 6.81
C PHE A 175 20.09 -20.59 7.12
N ILE A 176 19.87 -19.27 7.03
CA ILE A 176 18.59 -18.62 7.33
C ILE A 176 17.90 -18.14 6.04
N LEU A 177 18.63 -17.43 5.17
CA LEU A 177 18.07 -16.80 3.97
C LEU A 177 19.06 -16.90 2.80
N SER A 178 18.99 -18.01 2.06
CA SER A 178 19.96 -18.34 1.01
C SER A 178 19.46 -18.15 -0.42
N TRP A 179 18.15 -17.97 -0.62
CA TRP A 179 17.53 -17.93 -1.94
C TRP A 179 17.52 -16.56 -2.65
N PRO A 180 17.67 -15.39 -1.99
CA PRO A 180 17.78 -14.11 -2.71
C PRO A 180 18.95 -14.15 -3.71
N ASN A 181 18.68 -13.74 -4.95
CA ASN A 181 19.62 -13.88 -6.05
C ASN A 181 19.36 -12.78 -7.09
N ASN A 182 20.41 -12.02 -7.42
CA ASN A 182 20.30 -10.90 -8.35
C ASN A 182 19.94 -11.34 -9.79
N LYS A 183 20.29 -12.55 -10.21
CA LYS A 183 19.87 -13.09 -11.52
C LYS A 183 18.35 -13.28 -11.58
N GLU A 184 17.77 -13.86 -10.52
CA GLU A 184 16.32 -13.98 -10.39
C GLU A 184 15.65 -12.60 -10.24
N ALA A 185 16.30 -11.67 -9.54
CA ALA A 185 15.81 -10.29 -9.47
C ALA A 185 15.66 -9.67 -10.86
N ILE A 186 16.71 -9.71 -11.69
CA ILE A 186 16.68 -9.19 -13.07
C ILE A 186 15.55 -9.86 -13.87
N LYS A 187 15.43 -11.19 -13.77
CA LYS A 187 14.37 -11.94 -14.48
C LYS A 187 12.97 -11.43 -14.12
N TYR A 188 12.64 -11.35 -12.83
CA TYR A 188 11.30 -10.90 -12.42
C TYR A 188 11.08 -9.40 -12.65
N LEU A 189 12.10 -8.57 -12.48
CA LEU A 189 11.99 -7.14 -12.76
C LEU A 189 11.81 -6.86 -14.26
N GLN A 190 12.40 -7.66 -15.13
CA GLN A 190 12.15 -7.59 -16.57
C GLN A 190 10.71 -8.01 -16.91
N LEU A 191 10.19 -9.06 -16.27
CA LEU A 191 8.78 -9.43 -16.40
C LEU A 191 7.86 -8.28 -15.96
N ALA A 192 8.15 -7.65 -14.82
CA ALA A 192 7.39 -6.51 -14.33
C ALA A 192 7.43 -5.32 -15.32
N TYR A 193 8.61 -4.98 -15.83
CA TYR A 193 8.80 -3.90 -16.81
C TYR A 193 8.08 -4.18 -18.14
N ASN A 194 7.99 -5.45 -18.55
CA ASN A 194 7.32 -5.84 -19.80
C ASN A 194 5.80 -6.07 -19.63
N THR A 195 5.24 -5.88 -18.44
CA THR A 195 3.82 -6.13 -18.16
C THR A 195 3.05 -4.81 -18.09
N GLY A 196 1.99 -4.66 -18.88
CA GLY A 196 1.15 -3.45 -18.87
C GLY A 196 1.95 -2.18 -19.19
N ASN A 197 1.58 -1.08 -18.54
CA ASN A 197 2.30 0.19 -18.68
C ASN A 197 3.49 0.24 -17.72
N VAL A 198 4.66 0.65 -18.24
CA VAL A 198 5.88 0.74 -17.44
C VAL A 198 5.74 1.76 -16.31
N GLU A 199 6.03 1.32 -15.09
CA GLU A 199 6.06 2.17 -13.90
C GLU A 199 7.50 2.59 -13.52
N ILE A 200 7.66 3.77 -12.92
CA ILE A 200 8.97 4.30 -12.50
C ILE A 200 9.70 3.34 -11.56
N ALA A 201 8.97 2.72 -10.63
CA ALA A 201 9.55 1.75 -9.70
C ALA A 201 10.19 0.57 -10.45
N GLN A 202 9.54 0.04 -11.49
CA GLN A 202 10.06 -1.07 -12.28
C GLN A 202 11.37 -0.69 -12.99
N MET A 203 11.41 0.50 -13.59
CA MET A 203 12.63 1.04 -14.23
C MET A 203 13.78 1.18 -13.23
N VAL A 204 13.52 1.76 -12.06
CA VAL A 204 14.53 1.99 -11.03
C VAL A 204 15.10 0.68 -10.51
N TYR A 205 14.24 -0.26 -10.10
CA TYR A 205 14.69 -1.55 -9.58
C TYR A 205 15.43 -2.37 -10.63
N LEU A 206 14.94 -2.41 -11.88
CA LEU A 206 15.58 -3.15 -12.96
C LEU A 206 16.99 -2.59 -13.25
N SER A 207 17.11 -1.26 -13.33
CA SER A 207 18.40 -0.57 -13.54
C SER A 207 19.39 -0.86 -12.42
N GLN A 208 18.93 -0.79 -11.16
CA GLN A 208 19.74 -1.11 -9.98
C GLN A 208 20.20 -2.57 -9.97
N ALA A 209 19.32 -3.50 -10.33
CA ALA A 209 19.65 -4.93 -10.40
C ALA A 209 20.70 -5.20 -11.51
N PHE A 210 20.58 -4.57 -12.68
CA PHE A 210 21.61 -4.66 -13.73
C PHE A 210 22.96 -4.10 -13.26
N TYR A 211 22.96 -2.93 -12.61
CA TYR A 211 24.18 -2.32 -12.10
C TYR A 211 24.89 -3.22 -11.08
N LYS A 212 24.14 -3.80 -10.13
CA LYS A 212 24.66 -4.76 -9.16
C LYS A 212 25.22 -6.03 -9.81
N GLY A 213 24.61 -6.48 -10.92
CA GLY A 213 25.06 -7.65 -11.67
C GLY A 213 26.39 -7.45 -12.39
N LYS A 214 26.72 -6.23 -12.83
CA LYS A 214 28.00 -5.90 -13.49
C LYS A 214 29.20 -5.81 -12.53
N ARG A 215 28.94 -5.72 -11.22
CA ARG A 215 29.96 -5.53 -10.17
C ARG A 215 30.38 -6.84 -9.48
N LYS A 216 29.88 -7.98 -9.96
CA LYS A 216 30.21 -9.33 -9.48
C LYS A 216 30.92 -10.09 -10.58
#